data_AF-A0A966K4A8-F1
#
_entry.id   AF-A0A966K4A8-F1
#
_cell.length_a   1.000
_cell.length_b   1.000
_cell.length_c   1.000
_cell.angle_alpha   90.00
_cell.angle_beta   90.00
_cell.angle_gamma   90.00
#
_symmetry.space_group_name_H-M   'P 1'
#
loop_
_entity.id
_entity.type
_entity.pdbx_description
1 polymer ?
#
loop_
_entity_poly.entity_id
_entity_poly.type
_entity_poly.pdbx_seq_one_letter_code
_entity_poly.pdbx_strand_id
1 'polypeptide(L)'
;MFYLIDQNNSGGYIITDENVASVVIIEAESEQKAKSKFVELGMYDYDYCECCGERFSLYFTQTLNTEQEAIKEGWDYVCDSDEVQMIIHRIDGSKHKVMLSEKPKRK
;
A
#
# COMPACT_ATOMS: atom_id res chain seq x y z
N MET A 1 2.51 14.38 2.30
CA MET A 1 3.47 13.30 2.62
C MET A 1 2.85 11.99 2.23
N PHE A 2 3.66 11.01 1.87
CA PHE A 2 3.20 9.68 1.44
C PHE A 2 3.56 8.66 2.51
N TYR A 3 2.59 7.83 2.84
CA TYR A 3 2.65 6.83 3.89
C TYR A 3 2.42 5.46 3.27
N LEU A 4 3.37 4.54 3.48
CA LEU A 4 3.38 3.25 2.80
C LEU A 4 2.95 2.12 3.75
N ILE A 5 2.10 1.23 3.26
CA ILE A 5 1.60 0.05 3.97
C ILE A 5 1.69 -1.14 3.03
N ASP A 6 2.35 -2.21 3.45
CA ASP A 6 2.39 -3.48 2.75
C ASP A 6 1.40 -4.49 3.34
N GLN A 7 0.89 -5.38 2.47
CA GLN A 7 0.09 -6.52 2.90
C GLN A 7 0.99 -7.66 3.36
N ASN A 8 0.73 -8.17 4.56
CA ASN A 8 1.30 -9.44 4.98
C ASN A 8 0.75 -10.56 4.07
N ASN A 9 1.65 -11.31 3.44
CA ASN A 9 1.33 -12.34 2.46
C ASN A 9 1.71 -13.75 2.91
N SER A 10 2.07 -13.94 4.18
CA SER A 10 2.53 -15.23 4.72
C SER A 10 1.48 -16.35 4.57
N GLY A 11 0.22 -16.02 4.33
CA GLY A 11 -0.87 -16.95 4.00
C GLY A 11 -0.95 -17.37 2.51
N GLY A 12 -0.03 -16.92 1.66
CA GLY A 12 0.11 -17.37 0.26
C GLY A 12 -0.76 -16.63 -0.76
N TYR A 13 -1.44 -15.55 -0.40
CA TYR A 13 -2.23 -14.74 -1.32
C TYR A 13 -2.28 -13.27 -0.90
N ILE A 14 -2.51 -12.40 -1.89
CA ILE A 14 -2.71 -10.95 -1.74
C ILE A 14 -4.19 -10.64 -2.01
N ILE A 15 -4.76 -9.71 -1.24
CA ILE A 15 -6.10 -9.19 -1.50
C ILE A 15 -5.99 -7.98 -2.43
N THR A 16 -6.76 -7.94 -3.50
CA THR A 16 -6.77 -6.81 -4.43
C THR A 16 -8.20 -6.39 -4.76
N ASP A 17 -8.47 -5.09 -4.75
CA ASP A 17 -9.75 -4.50 -5.16
C ASP A 17 -9.59 -3.05 -5.69
N GLU A 18 -10.59 -2.19 -5.52
CA GLU A 18 -10.52 -0.78 -5.92
C GLU A 18 -9.79 0.14 -4.94
N ASN A 19 -9.57 -0.31 -3.71
CA ASN A 19 -8.92 0.42 -2.61
C ASN A 19 -7.62 -0.23 -2.15
N VAL A 20 -7.42 -1.50 -2.46
CA VAL A 20 -6.33 -2.32 -1.94
C VAL A 20 -5.55 -3.03 -3.04
N ALA A 21 -4.23 -3.07 -2.87
CA ALA A 21 -3.25 -3.81 -3.67
C ALA A 21 -2.10 -4.25 -2.75
N SER A 22 -1.12 -5.03 -3.23
CA SER A 22 -0.02 -5.56 -2.40
C SER A 22 0.65 -4.49 -1.53
N VAL A 23 0.80 -3.28 -2.07
CA VAL A 23 1.20 -2.08 -1.32
C VAL A 23 0.13 -1.00 -1.49
N VAL A 24 -0.22 -0.33 -0.39
CA VAL A 24 -1.10 0.83 -0.37
C VAL A 24 -0.30 2.05 0.08
N ILE A 25 -0.38 3.11 -0.71
CA ILE A 25 0.28 4.39 -0.46
C ILE A 25 -0.80 5.44 -0.20
N ILE A 26 -0.74 6.13 0.93
CA ILE A 26 -1.70 7.16 1.30
C ILE A 26 -0.99 8.50 1.35
N GLU A 27 -1.47 9.47 0.59
CA GLU A 27 -1.07 10.86 0.72
C GLU A 27 -1.87 11.54 1.84
N ALA A 28 -1.18 12.12 2.82
CA ALA A 28 -1.80 12.86 3.90
C ALA A 28 -0.91 13.99 4.46
N GLU A 29 -1.53 14.88 5.21
CA GLU A 29 -0.86 15.98 5.95
C GLU A 29 -0.22 15.51 7.25
N SER A 30 -0.56 14.32 7.74
CA SER A 30 0.00 13.72 8.95
C SER A 30 -0.27 12.22 9.00
N GLU A 31 0.49 11.53 9.85
CA GLU A 31 0.32 10.10 10.10
C GLU A 31 -1.10 9.78 10.61
N GLN A 32 -1.63 10.62 11.51
CA GLN A 32 -2.98 10.45 12.05
C GLN A 32 -4.06 10.56 10.96
N LYS A 33 -3.88 11.46 9.99
CA LYS A 33 -4.76 11.58 8.82
C LYS A 33 -4.64 10.38 7.90
N ALA A 34 -3.43 9.85 7.71
CA ALA A 34 -3.22 8.63 6.95
C ALA A 34 -3.90 7.41 7.59
N LYS A 35 -3.80 7.25 8.92
CA LYS A 35 -4.52 6.20 9.67
C LYS A 35 -6.03 6.34 9.55
N SER A 36 -6.53 7.57 9.67
CA SER A 36 -7.97 7.84 9.49
C SER A 36 -8.43 7.44 8.09
N LYS A 37 -7.64 7.78 7.06
CA LYS A 37 -7.94 7.41 5.67
C LYS A 37 -7.90 5.90 5.45
N PHE A 38 -6.95 5.20 6.03
CA PHE A 38 -6.88 3.74 5.99
C PHE A 38 -8.15 3.10 6.56
N VAL A 39 -8.64 3.63 7.69
CA VAL A 39 -9.90 3.17 8.30
C VAL A 39 -11.10 3.48 7.40
N GLU A 40 -11.18 4.69 6.85
CA GLU A 40 -12.24 5.09 5.90
C GLU A 40 -12.29 4.19 4.65
N LEU A 41 -11.15 3.68 4.20
CA LEU A 41 -11.05 2.78 3.05
C LEU A 41 -11.48 1.34 3.37
N GLY A 42 -11.89 1.05 4.61
CA GLY A 42 -12.31 -0.29 5.04
C GLY A 42 -11.15 -1.27 5.22
N MET A 43 -9.91 -0.78 5.27
CA MET A 43 -8.74 -1.67 5.24
C MET A 43 -8.45 -2.40 6.56
N TYR A 44 -9.14 -2.03 7.64
CA TYR A 44 -9.10 -2.74 8.91
C TYR A 44 -10.04 -3.96 8.93
N ASP A 45 -10.99 -4.05 7.99
CA ASP A 45 -11.96 -5.15 7.91
C ASP A 45 -11.36 -6.42 7.26
N TYR A 46 -10.11 -6.36 6.78
CA TYR A 46 -9.46 -7.54 6.20
C TYR A 46 -8.94 -8.50 7.27
N ASP A 47 -9.20 -9.79 7.05
CA ASP A 47 -9.04 -10.88 8.02
C ASP A 47 -7.67 -10.95 8.72
N TYR A 48 -7.73 -11.21 10.03
CA TYR A 48 -6.63 -11.72 10.84
C TYR A 48 -6.40 -13.21 10.55
N CYS A 49 -5.18 -13.61 10.16
CA CYS A 49 -4.83 -15.05 10.17
C CYS A 49 -4.18 -15.40 11.51
N GLU A 50 -4.63 -16.46 12.18
CA GLU A 50 -3.92 -17.01 13.36
C GLU A 50 -2.46 -17.38 13.04
N CYS A 51 -2.19 -17.71 11.79
CA CYS A 51 -0.88 -18.10 11.28
C CYS A 51 0.06 -16.91 10.99
N CYS A 52 -0.49 -15.74 10.65
CA CYS A 52 0.28 -14.62 10.10
C CYS A 52 0.07 -13.31 10.87
N GLY A 53 -0.94 -13.24 11.75
CA GLY A 53 -1.38 -12.01 12.38
C GLY A 53 -2.32 -11.18 11.50
N GLU A 54 -2.32 -9.87 11.75
CA GLU A 54 -3.10 -8.89 10.98
C GLU A 54 -2.61 -8.81 9.52
N ARG A 55 -3.56 -8.66 8.59
CA ARG A 55 -3.26 -8.52 7.16
C ARG A 55 -2.47 -7.25 6.87
N PHE A 56 -2.81 -6.19 7.57
CA PHE A 56 -2.17 -4.88 7.49
C PHE A 56 -1.72 -4.48 8.89
N SER A 57 -0.54 -3.88 8.98
CA SER A 57 -0.13 -3.20 10.21
C SER A 57 -0.22 -1.69 9.99
N LEU A 58 -0.81 -0.96 10.93
CA LEU A 58 -0.87 0.51 10.91
C LEU A 58 0.48 1.18 11.26
N TYR A 59 1.57 0.43 11.14
CA TYR A 59 2.93 0.95 11.22
C TYR A 59 3.36 1.30 9.81
N PHE A 60 3.24 2.58 9.48
CA PHE A 60 3.77 3.07 8.21
C PHE A 60 5.27 2.83 8.20
N THR A 61 5.72 2.06 7.22
CA THR A 61 7.13 1.66 7.12
C THR A 61 8.00 2.89 6.90
N GLN A 62 7.50 3.88 6.16
CA GLN A 62 8.21 5.11 5.81
C GLN A 62 7.26 6.30 5.59
N THR A 63 7.79 7.51 5.80
CA THR A 63 7.16 8.77 5.37
C THR A 63 8.00 9.37 4.25
N LEU A 64 7.38 9.58 3.09
CA LEU A 64 8.05 10.03 1.87
C LEU A 64 7.49 11.39 1.41
N ASN A 65 8.31 12.18 0.73
CA ASN A 65 7.95 13.56 0.39
C ASN A 65 7.23 13.66 -0.96
N THR A 66 7.51 12.74 -1.88
CA THR A 66 6.97 12.75 -3.24
C THR A 66 6.33 11.42 -3.63
N GLU A 67 5.39 11.47 -4.58
CA GLU A 67 4.74 10.27 -5.13
C GLU A 67 5.76 9.36 -5.81
N GLN A 68 6.73 9.94 -6.53
CA GLN A 68 7.77 9.19 -7.24
C GLN A 68 8.69 8.43 -6.27
N GLU A 69 9.05 9.03 -5.14
CA GLU A 69 9.77 8.33 -4.07
C GLU A 69 8.94 7.19 -3.50
N ALA A 70 7.65 7.42 -3.25
CA ALA A 70 6.74 6.40 -2.72
C ALA A 70 6.54 5.22 -3.67
N ILE A 71 6.40 5.49 -4.97
CA ILE A 71 6.34 4.43 -5.99
C ILE A 71 7.62 3.64 -6.00
N LYS A 72 8.78 4.32 -6.02
CA LYS A 72 10.09 3.66 -6.04
C LYS A 72 10.27 2.75 -4.83
N GLU A 73 9.95 3.26 -3.65
CA GLU A 73 10.07 2.52 -2.39
C GLU A 73 9.09 1.34 -2.36
N GLY A 74 7.85 1.54 -2.80
CA GLY A 74 6.86 0.46 -2.85
C GLY A 74 7.29 -0.73 -3.69
N TRP A 75 8.05 -0.53 -4.78
CA TRP A 75 8.60 -1.63 -5.57
C TRP A 75 9.59 -2.52 -4.80
N ASP A 76 10.22 -2.03 -3.72
CA ASP A 76 11.11 -2.84 -2.88
C ASP A 76 10.33 -3.76 -1.93
N TYR A 77 9.07 -3.44 -1.64
CA TYR A 77 8.18 -4.24 -0.79
C TYR A 77 7.35 -5.26 -1.58
N VAL A 78 7.17 -5.07 -2.88
CA VAL A 78 6.38 -6.01 -3.67
C VAL A 78 7.23 -7.23 -4.04
N CYS A 79 6.84 -8.40 -3.53
CA CYS A 79 7.39 -9.68 -3.97
C CYS A 79 7.02 -9.93 -5.43
N ASP A 80 7.85 -10.65 -6.19
CA ASP A 80 7.74 -10.87 -7.66
C ASP A 80 6.49 -11.66 -8.13
N SER A 81 5.34 -11.56 -7.45
CA SER A 81 4.06 -12.10 -7.91
C SER A 81 3.33 -11.08 -8.79
N ASP A 82 3.03 -11.50 -10.01
CA ASP A 82 2.39 -10.67 -11.03
C ASP A 82 0.91 -10.42 -10.72
N GLU A 83 0.46 -9.15 -10.78
CA GLU A 83 -0.71 -8.66 -11.54
C GLU A 83 -1.28 -7.32 -11.04
N VAL A 84 -1.17 -6.93 -9.76
CA VAL A 84 -1.40 -5.54 -9.30
C VAL A 84 -0.54 -5.28 -8.08
N GLN A 85 0.40 -4.33 -8.19
CA GLN A 85 1.45 -4.19 -7.18
C GLN A 85 1.11 -3.09 -6.17
N MET A 86 0.60 -1.93 -6.62
CA MET A 86 0.38 -0.80 -5.71
C MET A 86 -0.84 0.05 -6.05
N ILE A 87 -1.44 0.66 -5.03
CA ILE A 87 -2.46 1.69 -5.19
C ILE A 87 -2.13 2.91 -4.34
N ILE A 88 -2.29 4.09 -4.93
CA ILE A 88 -2.05 5.38 -4.29
C ILE A 88 -3.39 6.08 -4.09
N HIS A 89 -3.67 6.48 -2.85
CA HIS A 89 -4.80 7.33 -2.49
C HIS A 89 -4.29 8.74 -2.21
N ARG A 90 -4.62 9.69 -3.09
CA ARG A 90 -4.20 11.09 -2.96
C ARG A 90 -5.12 11.87 -2.03
N ILE A 91 -4.60 12.97 -1.49
CA ILE A 91 -5.36 13.80 -0.55
C ILE A 91 -6.57 14.48 -1.21
N ASP A 92 -6.50 14.70 -2.52
CA ASP A 92 -7.60 15.24 -3.34
C ASP A 92 -8.71 14.21 -3.63
N GLY A 93 -8.55 12.97 -3.19
CA GLY A 93 -9.48 11.87 -3.41
C GLY A 93 -9.24 11.09 -4.71
N SER A 94 -8.29 11.51 -5.55
CA SER A 94 -7.91 10.74 -6.74
C SER A 94 -7.14 9.47 -6.35
N LYS A 95 -7.24 8.45 -7.21
CA LYS A 95 -6.56 7.17 -7.03
C LYS A 95 -5.65 6.89 -8.22
N HIS A 96 -4.52 6.24 -7.97
CA HIS A 96 -3.59 5.79 -8.99
C HIS A 96 -3.23 4.32 -8.74
N LYS A 97 -3.69 3.42 -9.61
CA LYS A 97 -3.26 2.01 -9.61
C LYS A 97 -1.96 1.92 -10.39
N VAL A 98 -0.88 1.54 -9.71
CA VAL A 98 0.44 1.39 -10.32
C VAL A 98 0.60 -0.04 -10.79
N MET A 99 0.78 -0.19 -12.10
CA MET A 99 0.87 -1.47 -12.78
C MET A 99 2.34 -1.94 -12.92
N LEU A 100 2.56 -3.24 -13.09
CA LEU A 100 3.89 -3.83 -13.37
C LEU A 100 4.65 -3.15 -14.50
N SER A 101 3.93 -2.67 -15.53
CA SER A 101 4.51 -1.93 -16.66
C SER A 101 5.23 -0.65 -16.25
N GLU A 102 4.94 -0.13 -15.05
CA GLU A 102 5.54 1.08 -14.49
C GLU A 102 6.74 0.77 -13.57
N LYS A 103 7.10 -0.51 -13.41
CA LYS A 103 8.28 -0.92 -12.64
C LYS A 103 9.55 -0.32 -13.27
N PRO A 104 10.36 0.43 -12.51
CA PRO A 104 11.64 0.93 -13.00
C PRO A 104 12.52 -0.24 -13.45
N LYS A 105 13.07 -0.17 -14.67
CA LYS A 105 14.07 -1.14 -15.11
C LYS A 105 15.29 -1.02 -14.20
N ARG A 106 15.69 -2.12 -13.55
CA ARG A 106 16.97 -2.19 -12.83
C ARG A 106 18.08 -1.86 -13.84
N LYS A 107 18.89 -0.85 -13.53
CA LYS A 107 20.07 -0.46 -14.32
C LYS A 107 21.20 -1.45 -14.10
#